data_AF-A0A396TR41-F1
#
_entry.id   AF-A0A396TR41-F1
#
_cell.length_a   1.000
_cell.length_b   1.000
_cell.length_c   1.000
_cell.angle_alpha   90.00
_cell.angle_beta   90.00
_cell.angle_gamma   90.00
#
_symmetry.space_group_name_H-M   'P 1'
#
loop_
_entity.id
_entity.type
_entity.pdbx_description
1 polymer ?
#
loop_
_entity_poly.entity_id
_entity_poly.type
_entity_poly.pdbx_seq_one_letter_code
_entity_poly.pdbx_strand_id
1 'polypeptide(L)'
;MFNPQKDPIKITSKDGVKFRKFGAVGETFAEKLLKENEFTDVVDLNKTEKENFPFADFSANKNSKKYLISVKTRNKYERTGKLNYRYKLGKGVYKKIDDLLAQDKWNGYTAAWLTIAIEKETLDAYFGDIASLNKKRAVKMSPKACKEYNCLAKGYTHNYNFTPFINIYGPKC
;
A
#
# COMPACT_ATOMS: atom_id res chain seq x y z
N MET A 1 -27.51 19.60 16.56
CA MET A 1 -27.59 18.85 15.28
C MET A 1 -26.23 18.89 14.59
N PHE A 2 -25.59 17.75 14.38
CA PHE A 2 -24.27 17.64 13.74
C PHE A 2 -24.42 17.58 12.21
N ASN A 3 -23.77 18.50 11.48
CA ASN A 3 -23.80 18.58 10.02
C ASN A 3 -22.49 18.01 9.44
N PRO A 4 -22.50 16.87 8.72
CA PRO A 4 -21.30 16.14 8.34
C PRO A 4 -20.51 16.71 7.14
N GLN A 5 -20.80 17.92 6.66
CA GLN A 5 -20.18 18.48 5.44
C GLN A 5 -19.14 19.60 5.62
N LYS A 6 -18.75 20.00 6.85
CA LYS A 6 -17.86 21.19 6.99
C LYS A 6 -16.58 21.09 7.82
N ASP A 7 -16.24 19.96 8.43
CA ASP A 7 -15.00 19.89 9.23
C ASP A 7 -14.01 18.85 8.66
N PRO A 8 -12.91 19.26 8.00
CA PRO A 8 -11.82 18.34 7.73
C PRO A 8 -11.27 17.87 9.08
N ILE A 9 -11.40 16.57 9.36
CA ILE A 9 -10.86 15.93 10.56
C ILE A 9 -9.38 16.32 10.69
N LYS A 10 -9.06 17.17 11.68
CA LYS A 10 -7.67 17.52 12.02
C LYS A 10 -6.99 16.25 12.54
N ILE A 11 -6.14 15.68 11.69
CA ILE A 11 -5.29 14.53 12.04
C ILE A 11 -4.37 14.99 13.17
N THR A 12 -4.55 14.45 14.37
CA THR A 12 -3.72 14.80 15.53
C THR A 12 -2.33 14.17 15.39
N SER A 13 -1.32 14.74 16.05
CA SER A 13 0.08 14.27 16.02
C SER A 13 0.25 12.79 16.41
N LYS A 14 -0.63 12.27 17.28
CA LYS A 14 -0.66 10.85 17.66
C LYS A 14 -1.10 9.93 16.52
N ASP A 15 -2.05 10.36 15.69
CA ASP A 15 -2.49 9.59 14.53
C ASP A 15 -1.42 9.57 13.44
N GLY A 16 -0.71 10.69 13.24
CA GLY A 16 0.43 10.77 12.31
C GLY A 16 1.55 9.78 12.65
N VAL A 17 1.92 9.67 13.93
CA VAL A 17 2.90 8.67 14.41
C VAL A 17 2.40 7.24 14.23
N LYS A 18 1.11 6.98 14.50
CA LYS A 18 0.49 5.66 14.26
C LYS A 18 0.52 5.28 12.78
N PHE A 19 0.15 6.20 11.88
CA PHE A 19 0.20 5.95 10.44
C PHE A 19 1.62 5.73 9.93
N ARG A 20 2.63 6.42 10.48
CA ARG A 20 4.04 6.20 10.15
C ARG A 20 4.50 4.80 10.58
N LYS A 21 4.21 4.39 11.82
CA LYS A 21 4.53 3.04 12.31
C LYS A 21 3.82 1.95 11.50
N PHE A 22 2.56 2.18 11.15
CA PHE A 22 1.76 1.26 10.34
C PHE A 22 2.29 1.14 8.89
N GLY A 23 2.78 2.24 8.32
CA GLY A 23 3.50 2.26 7.05
C GLY A 23 4.77 1.42 7.11
N ALA A 24 5.64 1.66 8.10
CA ALA A 24 6.90 0.95 8.27
C ALA A 24 6.74 -0.57 8.47
N VAL A 25 5.72 -0.99 9.25
CA VAL A 25 5.38 -2.42 9.39
C VAL A 25 4.93 -2.99 8.05
N GLY A 26 4.13 -2.23 7.31
CA GLY A 26 3.71 -2.57 5.95
C GLY A 26 4.89 -2.78 5.00
N GLU A 27 5.88 -1.89 5.02
CA GLU A 27 7.10 -2.00 4.22
C GLU A 27 7.92 -3.24 4.60
N THR A 28 7.97 -3.59 5.89
CA THR A 28 8.64 -4.83 6.36
C THR A 28 7.97 -6.08 5.77
N PHE A 29 6.63 -6.13 5.78
CA PHE A 29 5.90 -7.23 5.14
C PHE A 29 6.06 -7.21 3.62
N ALA A 30 6.08 -6.03 3.00
CA ALA A 30 6.26 -5.91 1.56
C ALA A 30 7.59 -6.51 1.10
N GLU A 31 8.70 -6.16 1.77
CA GLU A 31 10.01 -6.71 1.44
C GLU A 31 10.02 -8.25 1.53
N LYS A 32 9.47 -8.80 2.63
CA LYS A 32 9.36 -10.24 2.83
C LYS A 32 8.53 -10.91 1.73
N LEU A 33 7.33 -10.40 1.48
CA LEU A 33 6.41 -10.96 0.50
C LEU A 33 6.94 -10.88 -0.93
N LEU A 34 7.65 -9.82 -1.28
CA LEU A 34 8.32 -9.71 -2.58
C LEU A 34 9.36 -10.83 -2.74
N LYS A 35 10.25 -11.01 -1.75
CA LYS A 35 11.27 -12.08 -1.78
C LYS A 35 10.66 -13.49 -1.83
N GLU A 36 9.63 -13.74 -1.02
CA GLU A 36 8.91 -15.03 -0.99
C GLU A 36 8.17 -15.32 -2.31
N ASN A 37 7.85 -14.29 -3.09
CA ASN A 37 7.18 -14.40 -4.39
C ASN A 37 8.15 -14.16 -5.55
N GLU A 38 9.39 -14.63 -5.44
CA GLU A 38 10.38 -14.69 -6.53
C GLU A 38 10.76 -13.34 -7.13
N PHE A 39 10.51 -12.23 -6.43
CA PHE A 39 11.14 -10.97 -6.80
C PHE A 39 12.60 -11.01 -6.35
N THR A 40 13.51 -10.67 -7.27
CA THR A 40 14.94 -10.54 -7.00
C THR A 40 15.34 -9.08 -6.91
N ASP A 41 16.54 -8.82 -6.39
CA ASP A 41 17.10 -7.46 -6.28
C ASP A 41 16.15 -6.48 -5.58
N VAL A 42 15.48 -6.94 -4.52
CA VAL A 42 14.54 -6.12 -3.75
C VAL A 42 15.33 -5.08 -2.95
N VAL A 43 15.17 -3.80 -3.31
CA VAL A 43 15.87 -2.67 -2.69
C VAL A 43 14.87 -1.68 -2.12
N ASP A 44 15.08 -1.28 -0.86
CA ASP A 44 14.32 -0.23 -0.17
C ASP A 44 14.85 1.16 -0.59
N LEU A 45 14.09 1.86 -1.44
CA LEU A 45 14.47 3.14 -2.03
C LEU A 45 14.47 4.27 -1.01
N ASN A 46 13.68 4.16 0.06
CA ASN A 46 13.67 5.15 1.12
C ASN A 46 14.97 5.13 1.95
N LYS A 47 15.70 4.00 1.94
CA LYS A 47 17.01 3.87 2.58
C LYS A 47 18.18 4.12 1.64
N THR A 48 18.12 3.60 0.41
CA THR A 48 19.28 3.63 -0.51
C THR A 48 19.36 4.90 -1.36
N GLU A 49 18.22 5.53 -1.65
CA GLU A 49 18.20 6.73 -2.51
C GLU A 49 18.01 7.99 -1.67
N LYS A 50 16.86 8.09 -0.99
CA LYS A 50 16.54 9.19 -0.06
C LYS A 50 15.25 8.88 0.69
N GLU A 51 15.13 9.42 1.90
CA GLU A 51 13.89 9.36 2.66
C GLU A 51 12.74 10.02 1.87
N ASN A 52 11.55 9.39 1.89
CA ASN A 52 10.38 9.80 1.11
C ASN A 52 10.64 9.82 -0.40
N PHE A 53 11.19 8.71 -0.92
CA PHE A 53 11.45 8.55 -2.34
C PHE A 53 10.18 8.79 -3.17
N PRO A 54 10.27 9.41 -4.37
CA PRO A 54 9.08 9.76 -5.13
C PRO A 54 8.29 8.51 -5.53
N PHE A 55 7.00 8.49 -5.14
CA PHE A 55 6.01 7.47 -5.51
C PHE A 55 6.27 6.05 -4.97
N ALA A 56 7.46 5.49 -5.21
CA ALA A 56 7.83 4.12 -4.91
C ALA A 56 8.56 4.01 -3.56
N ASP A 57 8.38 2.84 -2.93
CA ASP A 57 9.04 2.47 -1.68
C ASP A 57 10.14 1.43 -1.96
N PHE A 58 9.94 0.55 -2.95
CA PHE A 58 10.90 -0.48 -3.35
C PHE A 58 11.18 -0.46 -4.86
N SER A 59 12.36 -0.92 -5.25
CA SER A 59 12.60 -1.48 -6.58
C SER A 59 12.83 -2.99 -6.48
N ALA A 60 12.45 -3.73 -7.53
CA ALA A 60 12.66 -5.17 -7.61
C ALA A 60 12.55 -5.68 -9.05
N ASN A 61 13.09 -6.87 -9.30
CA ASN A 61 13.04 -7.56 -10.58
C ASN A 61 12.11 -8.78 -10.49
N LYS A 62 11.28 -9.01 -11.52
CA LYS A 62 10.50 -10.26 -11.67
C LYS A 62 10.17 -10.51 -13.13
N ASN A 63 10.34 -11.75 -13.59
CA ASN A 63 10.05 -12.16 -14.97
C ASN A 63 10.70 -11.22 -16.02
N SER A 64 12.00 -10.93 -15.84
CA SER A 64 12.79 -10.03 -16.69
C SER A 64 12.31 -8.57 -16.75
N LYS A 65 11.37 -8.18 -15.89
CA LYS A 65 10.91 -6.79 -15.74
C LYS A 65 11.46 -6.18 -14.46
N LYS A 66 11.84 -4.90 -14.55
CA LYS A 66 12.22 -4.09 -13.40
C LYS A 66 11.02 -3.28 -12.94
N TYR A 67 10.77 -3.22 -11.63
CA TYR A 67 9.62 -2.54 -11.05
C TYR A 67 10.05 -1.44 -10.09
N LEU A 68 9.25 -0.36 -10.08
CA LEU A 68 9.20 0.64 -9.02
C LEU A 68 7.86 0.48 -8.30
N ILE A 69 7.89 0.04 -7.05
CA ILE A 69 6.74 -0.49 -6.34
C ILE A 69 6.34 0.47 -5.22
N SER A 70 5.10 0.98 -5.28
CA SER A 70 4.50 1.73 -4.17
C SER A 70 3.70 0.80 -3.25
N VAL A 71 4.04 0.78 -1.98
CA VAL A 71 3.37 -0.02 -0.95
C VAL A 71 2.23 0.79 -0.32
N LYS A 72 1.07 0.15 -0.17
CA LYS A 72 -0.09 0.74 0.51
C LYS A 72 -0.69 -0.24 1.48
N THR A 73 -0.41 0.01 2.75
CA THR A 73 -0.87 -0.81 3.87
C THR A 73 -2.06 -0.15 4.55
N ARG A 74 -3.15 -0.89 4.70
CA ARG A 74 -4.40 -0.41 5.32
C ARG A 74 -5.08 -1.55 6.08
N ASN A 75 -5.84 -1.20 7.13
CA ASN A 75 -6.81 -2.12 7.70
C ASN A 75 -7.80 -2.54 6.61
N LYS A 76 -8.07 -3.85 6.54
CA LYS A 76 -9.00 -4.43 5.57
C LYS A 76 -10.41 -3.87 5.74
N TYR A 77 -10.83 -3.62 6.98
CA TYR A 77 -12.13 -3.01 7.27
C TYR A 77 -11.98 -1.62 7.92
N GLU A 78 -12.90 -0.73 7.56
CA GLU A 78 -13.07 0.59 8.16
C GLU A 78 -13.63 0.47 9.59
N ARG A 79 -13.56 1.53 10.39
CA ARG A 79 -14.13 1.57 11.75
C ARG A 79 -15.61 1.17 11.84
N THR A 80 -16.34 1.25 10.73
CA THR A 80 -17.74 0.85 10.62
C THR A 80 -17.95 -0.66 10.43
N GLY A 81 -16.87 -1.44 10.33
CA GLY A 81 -16.91 -2.86 9.95
C GLY A 81 -17.06 -3.09 8.44
N LYS A 82 -17.24 -2.04 7.64
CA LYS A 82 -17.32 -2.16 6.18
C LYS A 82 -15.94 -2.39 5.57
N LEU A 83 -15.89 -3.17 4.49
CA LEU A 83 -14.67 -3.38 3.72
C LEU A 83 -14.11 -2.04 3.23
N ASN A 84 -12.82 -1.83 3.40
CA ASN A 84 -12.11 -0.68 2.87
C ASN A 84 -11.85 -0.87 1.37
N TYR A 85 -12.80 -0.43 0.55
CA TYR A 85 -12.83 -0.75 -0.87
C TYR A 85 -11.76 -0.07 -1.74
N ARG A 86 -11.04 0.94 -1.25
CA ARG A 86 -10.19 1.79 -2.11
C ARG A 86 -8.92 2.25 -1.41
N TYR A 87 -7.76 1.76 -1.87
CA TYR A 87 -6.46 2.16 -1.33
C TYR A 87 -5.86 3.24 -2.23
N LYS A 88 -5.87 4.49 -1.75
CA LYS A 88 -5.42 5.66 -2.52
C LYS A 88 -3.89 5.71 -2.60
N LEU A 89 -3.37 5.93 -3.81
CA LEU A 89 -1.93 6.00 -4.09
C LEU A 89 -1.32 7.39 -3.80
N GLY A 90 -2.15 8.41 -3.57
CA GLY A 90 -1.73 9.77 -3.29
C GLY A 90 -2.15 10.79 -4.36
N LYS A 91 -1.94 12.07 -4.06
CA LYS A 91 -2.17 13.16 -5.03
C LYS A 91 -0.98 13.25 -6.00
N GLY A 92 -1.26 13.57 -7.26
CA GLY A 92 -0.24 13.73 -8.29
C GLY A 92 0.54 12.46 -8.65
N VAL A 93 0.04 11.27 -8.30
CA VAL A 93 0.76 10.00 -8.46
C VAL A 93 1.28 9.80 -9.89
N TYR A 94 0.46 10.08 -10.91
CA TYR A 94 0.86 9.90 -12.31
C TYR A 94 1.96 10.86 -12.72
N LYS A 95 1.86 12.15 -12.36
CA LYS A 95 2.94 13.10 -12.62
C LYS A 95 4.24 12.65 -11.96
N LYS A 96 4.19 12.19 -10.70
CA LYS A 96 5.38 11.67 -9.99
C LYS A 96 6.00 10.46 -10.68
N ILE A 97 5.17 9.57 -11.21
CA ILE A 97 5.62 8.41 -11.99
C ILE A 97 6.27 8.88 -13.29
N ASP A 98 5.59 9.75 -14.04
CA ASP A 98 6.07 10.26 -15.33
C ASP A 98 7.42 10.99 -15.14
N ASP A 99 7.53 11.87 -14.13
CA ASP A 99 8.77 12.58 -13.77
C ASP A 99 9.90 11.62 -13.35
N LEU A 100 9.56 10.50 -12.72
CA LEU A 100 10.53 9.52 -12.23
C LEU A 100 11.05 8.65 -13.38
N LEU A 101 10.15 8.14 -14.21
CA LEU A 101 10.48 7.28 -15.36
C LEU A 101 11.19 8.06 -16.50
N ALA A 102 11.07 9.38 -16.53
CA ALA A 102 11.82 10.24 -17.44
C ALA A 102 13.31 10.38 -17.08
N GLN A 103 13.73 9.92 -15.89
CA GLN A 103 15.14 9.95 -15.49
C GLN A 103 15.86 8.71 -16.04
N ASP A 104 17.06 8.89 -16.60
CA ASP A 104 17.85 7.81 -17.23
C ASP A 104 18.02 6.58 -16.33
N LYS A 105 18.25 6.80 -15.03
CA LYS A 105 18.41 5.73 -14.02
C LYS A 105 17.20 4.80 -13.93
N TRP A 106 16.00 5.35 -14.10
CA TRP A 106 14.72 4.65 -13.93
C TRP A 106 14.02 4.38 -15.26
N ASN A 107 14.66 4.74 -16.37
CA ASN A 107 14.17 4.42 -17.69
C ASN A 107 14.05 2.89 -17.86
N GLY A 108 12.95 2.44 -18.46
CA GLY A 108 12.63 1.02 -18.61
C GLY A 108 12.06 0.32 -17.36
N TYR A 109 11.91 1.00 -16.23
CA TYR A 109 11.19 0.45 -15.08
C TYR A 109 9.67 0.53 -15.28
N THR A 110 8.96 -0.46 -14.75
CA THR A 110 7.50 -0.47 -14.71
C THR A 110 7.01 0.01 -13.35
N ALA A 111 6.17 1.04 -13.33
CA ALA A 111 5.53 1.50 -12.09
C ALA A 111 4.44 0.51 -11.65
N ALA A 112 4.52 0.05 -10.41
CA ALA A 112 3.64 -0.94 -9.82
C ALA A 112 3.15 -0.54 -8.43
N TRP A 113 2.12 -1.23 -7.95
CA TRP A 113 1.60 -1.09 -6.60
C TRP A 113 1.59 -2.45 -5.90
N LEU A 114 1.76 -2.40 -4.59
CA LEU A 114 1.55 -3.51 -3.67
C LEU A 114 0.61 -3.04 -2.57
N THR A 115 -0.55 -3.68 -2.46
CA THR A 115 -1.48 -3.42 -1.36
C THR A 115 -1.33 -4.52 -0.30
N ILE A 116 -1.37 -4.11 0.96
CA ILE A 116 -1.39 -5.04 2.10
C ILE A 116 -2.62 -4.68 2.94
N ALA A 117 -3.59 -5.58 2.96
CA ALA A 117 -4.82 -5.48 3.72
C ALA A 117 -4.67 -6.27 5.01
N ILE A 118 -4.57 -5.56 6.13
CA ILE A 118 -4.26 -6.13 7.44
C ILE A 118 -5.56 -6.37 8.23
N GLU A 119 -5.62 -7.53 8.87
CA GLU A 119 -6.56 -7.90 9.92
C GLU A 119 -5.81 -8.14 11.23
N LYS A 120 -6.51 -8.63 12.26
CA LYS A 120 -5.91 -8.81 13.59
C LYS A 120 -4.74 -9.79 13.59
N GLU A 121 -4.87 -10.90 12.87
CA GLU A 121 -3.94 -12.03 12.91
C GLU A 121 -3.47 -12.44 11.51
N THR A 122 -4.10 -11.89 10.46
CA THR A 122 -3.83 -12.24 9.07
C THR A 122 -3.70 -11.00 8.19
N LEU A 123 -3.02 -11.15 7.06
CA LEU A 123 -3.01 -10.18 5.98
C LEU A 123 -3.30 -10.81 4.63
N ASP A 124 -3.84 -10.00 3.73
CA ASP A 124 -3.89 -10.29 2.30
C ASP A 124 -2.99 -9.30 1.56
N ALA A 125 -2.24 -9.74 0.55
CA ALA A 125 -1.39 -8.87 -0.26
C ALA A 125 -1.59 -9.11 -1.75
N TYR A 126 -1.73 -8.01 -2.49
CA TYR A 126 -1.97 -8.04 -3.93
C TYR A 126 -1.04 -7.08 -4.65
N PHE A 127 -0.58 -7.49 -5.82
CA PHE A 127 0.35 -6.77 -6.67
C PHE A 127 -0.26 -6.52 -8.05
N GLY A 128 0.11 -5.39 -8.66
CA GLY A 128 -0.19 -5.13 -10.05
C GLY A 128 0.47 -3.85 -10.59
N ASP A 129 0.38 -3.69 -11.90
CA ASP A 129 0.95 -2.54 -12.59
C ASP A 129 0.08 -1.30 -12.39
N ILE A 130 0.69 -0.11 -12.30
CA ILE A 130 -0.05 1.16 -12.24
C ILE A 130 -0.89 1.37 -13.50
N ALA A 131 -0.40 0.91 -14.67
CA ALA A 131 -1.11 1.00 -15.94
C ALA A 131 -2.51 0.35 -15.87
N SER A 132 -2.64 -0.78 -15.16
CA SER A 132 -3.91 -1.50 -14.99
C SER A 132 -5.00 -0.67 -14.30
N LEU A 133 -4.63 0.40 -13.59
CA LEU A 133 -5.57 1.28 -12.89
C LEU A 133 -6.26 2.29 -13.83
N ASN A 134 -5.87 2.40 -15.10
CA ASN A 134 -6.48 3.29 -16.10
C ASN A 134 -6.62 4.73 -15.59
N LYS A 135 -5.49 5.32 -15.17
CA LYS A 135 -5.38 6.67 -14.58
C LYS A 135 -6.18 6.90 -13.27
N LYS A 136 -6.71 5.85 -12.64
CA LYS A 136 -7.36 5.94 -11.32
C LYS A 136 -6.34 5.95 -10.19
N ARG A 137 -6.52 6.87 -9.24
CA ARG A 137 -5.60 7.08 -8.10
C ARG A 137 -5.83 6.14 -6.91
N ALA A 138 -6.55 5.04 -7.11
CA ALA A 138 -6.84 4.09 -6.05
C ALA A 138 -6.97 2.66 -6.58
N VAL A 139 -6.35 1.72 -5.86
CA VAL A 139 -6.53 0.29 -6.07
C VAL A 139 -7.88 -0.13 -5.48
N LYS A 140 -8.68 -0.88 -6.23
CA LYS A 140 -9.98 -1.36 -5.76
C LYS A 140 -9.78 -2.66 -4.99
N MET A 141 -10.29 -2.74 -3.77
CA MET A 141 -10.11 -3.90 -2.89
C MET A 141 -11.40 -4.72 -2.75
N SER A 142 -12.33 -4.63 -3.72
CA SER A 142 -13.52 -5.48 -3.71
C SER A 142 -13.14 -6.93 -4.02
N PRO A 143 -13.90 -7.93 -3.53
CA PRO A 143 -13.61 -9.34 -3.82
C PRO A 143 -13.51 -9.65 -5.32
N LYS A 144 -14.34 -9.01 -6.15
CA LYS A 144 -14.27 -9.14 -7.60
C LYS A 144 -12.94 -8.62 -8.17
N ALA A 145 -12.51 -7.43 -7.74
CA ALA A 145 -11.27 -6.83 -8.23
C ALA A 145 -10.04 -7.62 -7.79
N CYS A 146 -10.01 -8.10 -6.54
CA CYS A 146 -8.87 -8.86 -6.02
C CYS A 146 -8.61 -10.18 -6.77
N LYS A 147 -9.62 -10.78 -7.40
CA LYS A 147 -9.47 -11.99 -8.22
C LYS A 147 -8.68 -11.74 -9.52
N GLU A 148 -8.60 -10.49 -9.97
CA GLU A 148 -7.90 -10.09 -11.20
C GLU A 148 -6.44 -9.69 -10.92
N TYR A 149 -6.03 -9.66 -9.65
CA TYR A 149 -4.70 -9.20 -9.23
C TYR A 149 -3.74 -10.36 -9.03
N ASN A 150 -2.44 -10.06 -9.08
CA ASN A 150 -1.44 -11.03 -8.65
C ASN A 150 -1.47 -11.12 -7.11
N CYS A 151 -1.94 -12.25 -6.59
CA CYS A 151 -2.05 -12.49 -5.16
C CYS A 151 -0.71 -12.96 -4.61
N LEU A 152 -0.03 -12.12 -3.83
CA LEU A 152 1.24 -12.46 -3.17
C LEU A 152 1.03 -13.17 -1.83
N ALA A 153 -0.11 -12.92 -1.19
CA ALA A 153 -0.50 -13.56 0.07
C ALA A 153 -2.00 -13.51 0.27
N LYS A 154 -2.57 -14.60 0.81
CA LYS A 154 -3.98 -14.69 1.18
C LYS A 154 -4.10 -15.34 2.55
N GLY A 155 -4.71 -14.64 3.50
CA GLY A 155 -4.85 -15.13 4.88
C GLY A 155 -3.51 -15.41 5.56
N TYR A 156 -2.46 -14.68 5.18
CA TYR A 156 -1.11 -14.90 5.69
C TYR A 156 -1.04 -14.52 7.17
N THR A 157 -0.75 -15.50 8.02
CA THR A 157 -0.67 -15.28 9.46
C THR A 157 0.55 -14.45 9.84
N HIS A 158 0.36 -13.51 10.77
CA HIS A 158 1.45 -12.73 11.32
C HIS A 158 1.38 -12.66 12.85
N ASN A 159 2.54 -12.64 13.49
CA ASN A 159 2.65 -12.52 14.95
C ASN A 159 2.75 -11.05 15.42
N TYR A 160 2.52 -10.09 14.51
CA TYR A 160 2.60 -8.68 14.86
C TYR A 160 1.34 -8.24 15.62
N ASN A 161 1.53 -7.60 16.77
CA ASN A 161 0.42 -7.07 17.55
C ASN A 161 -0.13 -5.80 16.90
N PHE A 162 -1.12 -5.96 16.01
CA PHE A 162 -1.81 -4.83 15.39
C PHE A 162 -2.92 -4.23 16.26
N THR A 163 -3.15 -4.72 17.48
CA THR A 163 -4.17 -4.16 18.40
C THR A 163 -4.13 -2.62 18.52
N PRO A 164 -2.95 -1.95 18.54
CA PRO A 164 -2.88 -0.49 18.59
C PRO A 164 -3.31 0.23 17.28
N PHE A 165 -3.42 -0.51 16.18
CA PHE A 165 -3.59 -0.01 14.81
C PHE A 165 -4.87 -0.52 14.12
N ILE A 166 -5.42 -1.65 14.57
CA ILE A 166 -6.69 -2.16 14.06
C ILE A 166 -7.84 -1.25 14.48
N ASN A 167 -8.79 -1.09 13.58
CA ASN A 167 -10.07 -0.51 13.94
C ASN A 167 -10.83 -1.53 14.79
N ILE A 168 -11.10 -1.22 16.06
CA ILE A 168 -11.99 -2.06 16.88
C ILE A 168 -13.42 -1.88 16.36
N TYR A 169 -13.99 -2.95 15.82
CA TYR A 169 -15.35 -2.98 15.27
C TYR A 169 -16.35 -3.22 16.40
N GLY A 170 -16.63 -2.19 17.20
CA GLY A 170 -17.73 -2.22 18.16
C GLY A 170 -19.02 -1.71 17.51
N PRO A 171 -20.20 -2.28 17.82
CA PRO A 171 -21.45 -1.59 17.54
C PRO A 171 -21.38 -0.21 18.20
N LYS A 172 -21.75 0.83 17.47
CA LYS A 172 -22.05 2.11 18.11
C LYS A 172 -23.22 1.84 19.06
N CYS A 173 -22.98 1.94 20.37
CA CYS A 173 -24.05 2.14 21.34
C CYS A 173 -24.81 3.42 20.99
#